data_AF-A0A3M7RBG9-F1
#
_entry.id   AF-A0A3M7RBG9-F1
#
_cell.length_a   1.000
_cell.length_b   1.000
_cell.length_c   1.000
_cell.angle_alpha   90.00
_cell.angle_beta   90.00
_cell.angle_gamma   90.00
#
_symmetry.space_group_name_H-M   'P 1'
#
loop_
_entity.id
_entity.type
_entity.pdbx_description
1 polymer ?
#
loop_
_entity_poly.entity_id
_entity_poly.type
_entity_poly.pdbx_seq_one_letter_code
_entity_poly.pdbx_strand_id
1 'polypeptide(L)'
;MTYHGSKLFSFVSESIGLPIDQLNFLISQISAIIIGLFFRSYLKPCPQNTLKRHLVSFLIGILLGNFCYGDQMWHLFLQGFVCYLTLQFCPRKYVHL
;
A
#
# COMPACT_ATOMS: atom_id res chain seq x y z
N MET A 1 -25.93 -1.31 -2.77
CA MET A 1 -24.58 -0.71 -2.81
C MET A 1 -23.57 -1.84 -2.74
N THR A 2 -22.99 -2.18 -3.88
CA THR A 2 -22.18 -3.39 -4.09
C THR A 2 -20.72 -3.11 -3.77
N TYR A 3 -20.21 -3.71 -2.69
CA TYR A 3 -18.79 -3.68 -2.35
C TYR A 3 -18.00 -4.50 -3.37
N HIS A 4 -17.05 -3.84 -4.05
CA HIS A 4 -16.21 -4.39 -5.13
C HIS A 4 -14.83 -4.88 -4.65
N GLY A 5 -14.64 -5.06 -3.34
CA GLY A 5 -13.41 -5.61 -2.77
C GLY A 5 -13.43 -7.14 -2.62
N SER A 6 -12.30 -7.71 -2.22
CA SER A 6 -12.18 -9.16 -1.99
C SER A 6 -13.09 -9.60 -0.84
N LYS A 7 -14.02 -10.52 -1.11
CA LYS A 7 -14.98 -11.07 -0.13
C LYS A 7 -14.45 -12.31 0.61
N LEU A 8 -13.19 -12.69 0.41
CA LEU A 8 -12.59 -13.89 0.99
C LEU A 8 -12.64 -13.92 2.53
N PHE A 9 -12.72 -12.76 3.18
CA PHE A 9 -12.76 -12.62 4.63
C PHE A 9 -14.11 -12.15 5.19
N SER A 10 -15.20 -12.26 4.43
CA SER A 10 -16.54 -11.86 4.92
C SER A 10 -16.94 -12.60 6.20
N PHE A 11 -16.53 -13.86 6.36
CA PHE A 11 -16.76 -14.66 7.56
C PHE A 11 -16.05 -14.08 8.81
N VAL A 12 -14.85 -13.53 8.64
CA VAL A 12 -14.05 -12.92 9.73
C VAL A 12 -14.60 -11.54 10.10
N SER A 13 -15.06 -10.78 9.09
CA SER A 13 -15.75 -9.49 9.29
C SER A 13 -17.02 -9.66 10.12
N GLU A 14 -17.83 -10.68 9.83
CA GLU A 14 -19.05 -10.99 10.58
C GLU A 14 -18.77 -11.45 12.02
N SER A 15 -17.65 -12.14 12.24
CA SER A 15 -17.22 -12.60 13.57
C SER A 15 -16.68 -11.46 14.46
N ILE A 16 -16.06 -10.44 13.87
CA ILE A 16 -15.43 -9.32 14.60
C ILE A 16 -16.36 -8.08 14.65
N GLY A 17 -17.38 -8.02 13.80
CA GLY A 17 -18.26 -6.85 13.68
C GLY A 17 -17.60 -5.64 13.02
N LEU A 18 -16.44 -5.83 12.38
CA LEU A 18 -15.72 -4.78 11.65
C LEU A 18 -16.14 -4.77 10.18
N PRO A 19 -16.30 -3.61 9.55
CA PRO A 19 -16.61 -3.57 8.13
C PRO A 19 -15.41 -4.13 7.31
N ILE A 20 -15.75 -4.86 6.25
CA ILE A 20 -14.82 -5.75 5.51
C ILE A 20 -13.67 -4.99 4.81
N ASP A 21 -13.87 -3.71 4.54
CA ASP A 21 -12.88 -2.75 4.05
C ASP A 21 -11.77 -2.49 5.07
N GLN A 22 -12.12 -2.28 6.34
CA GLN A 22 -11.16 -2.08 7.42
C GLN A 22 -10.35 -3.35 7.71
N LEU A 23 -10.99 -4.51 7.62
CA LEU A 23 -10.31 -5.80 7.80
C LEU A 23 -9.30 -6.05 6.67
N ASN A 24 -9.69 -5.83 5.42
CA ASN A 24 -8.79 -5.96 4.26
C ASN A 24 -7.60 -4.99 4.37
N PHE A 25 -7.84 -3.77 4.87
CA PHE A 25 -6.76 -2.81 5.16
C PHE A 25 -5.78 -3.32 6.21
N LEU A 26 -6.26 -3.83 7.33
CA LEU A 26 -5.42 -4.34 8.39
C LEU A 26 -4.56 -5.53 7.92
N ILE A 27 -5.17 -6.49 7.22
CA ILE A 27 -4.47 -7.66 6.66
C ILE A 27 -3.42 -7.21 5.65
N SER A 28 -3.77 -6.28 4.76
CA SER A 28 -2.82 -5.70 3.80
C SER A 28 -1.65 -5.04 4.52
N GLN A 29 -1.89 -4.29 5.60
CA GLN A 29 -0.84 -3.60 6.35
C GLN A 29 0.12 -4.57 7.03
N ILE A 30 -0.41 -5.61 7.68
CA ILE A 30 0.40 -6.66 8.31
C ILE A 30 1.23 -7.38 7.23
N SER A 31 0.62 -7.73 6.10
CA SER A 31 1.32 -8.37 4.99
C SER A 31 2.42 -7.48 4.40
N ALA A 32 2.16 -6.16 4.26
CA ALA A 32 3.12 -5.20 3.78
C ALA A 32 4.33 -5.07 4.73
N ILE A 33 4.09 -5.08 6.06
CA ILE A 33 5.17 -5.07 7.05
C ILE A 33 6.03 -6.34 6.93
N ILE A 34 5.39 -7.52 6.86
CA ILE A 34 6.10 -8.80 6.71
C ILE A 34 6.95 -8.79 5.43
N ILE A 35 6.35 -8.39 4.31
CA ILE A 35 7.05 -8.29 3.03
C ILE A 35 8.19 -7.27 3.10
N GLY A 36 7.99 -6.13 3.76
CA GLY A 36 9.03 -5.13 3.98
C GLY A 36 10.22 -5.67 4.78
N LEU A 37 9.96 -6.49 5.81
CA LEU A 37 10.98 -7.19 6.58
C LEU A 37 11.73 -8.22 5.72
N PHE A 38 11.01 -8.99 4.90
CA PHE A 38 11.62 -9.89 3.91
C PHE A 38 12.49 -9.13 2.90
N PHE A 39 12.02 -7.99 2.40
CA PHE A 39 12.77 -7.13 1.49
C PHE A 39 14.07 -6.64 2.13
N ARG A 40 14.01 -6.24 3.40
CA ARG A 40 15.17 -5.78 4.17
C ARG A 40 16.17 -6.90 4.42
N SER A 41 15.71 -8.12 4.67
CA SER A 41 16.57 -9.27 4.92
C SER A 41 17.18 -9.89 3.65
N TYR A 42 16.42 -9.93 2.55
CA TYR A 42 16.82 -10.66 1.34
C TYR A 42 17.59 -9.79 0.35
N LEU A 43 17.38 -8.47 0.35
CA LEU A 43 18.01 -7.57 -0.61
C LEU A 43 19.11 -6.72 0.04
N LYS A 44 20.28 -7.34 0.24
CA LYS A 44 21.51 -6.57 0.45
C LYS A 44 21.73 -5.67 -0.78
N PRO A 45 22.05 -4.37 -0.60
CA PRO A 45 22.20 -3.43 -1.69
C PRO A 45 23.34 -3.87 -2.60
N CYS A 46 23.01 -4.35 -3.79
CA CYS A 46 23.97 -4.76 -4.81
C CYS A 46 23.77 -3.89 -6.05
N PRO A 47 24.79 -3.14 -6.52
CA PRO A 47 24.65 -2.07 -7.51
C PRO A 47 24.13 -2.53 -8.88
N GLN A 48 24.26 -3.82 -9.20
CA GLN A 48 23.88 -4.37 -10.51
C GLN A 48 22.39 -4.69 -10.67
N ASN A 49 21.59 -4.68 -9.59
CA ASN A 49 20.18 -5.11 -9.63
C ASN A 49 19.16 -4.09 -9.07
N THR A 50 19.58 -2.84 -8.81
CA THR A 50 18.73 -1.80 -8.17
C THR A 50 17.38 -1.59 -8.88
N LEU A 51 17.37 -1.58 -10.21
CA LEU A 51 16.15 -1.38 -11.00
C LEU A 51 15.16 -2.53 -10.82
N LYS A 52 15.63 -3.79 -10.83
CA LYS A 52 14.79 -4.96 -10.57
C LYS A 52 14.21 -4.92 -9.16
N ARG A 53 14.98 -4.46 -8.15
CA ARG A 53 14.47 -4.31 -6.78
C ARG A 53 13.31 -3.33 -6.68
N HIS A 54 13.44 -2.16 -7.32
CA HIS A 54 12.39 -1.15 -7.32
C HIS A 54 11.15 -1.64 -8.06
N LEU A 55 11.30 -2.29 -9.21
CA LEU A 55 10.17 -2.86 -9.94
C LEU A 55 9.43 -3.93 -9.13
N VAL A 56 10.15 -4.87 -8.50
CA VAL A 56 9.50 -5.91 -7.69
C VAL A 56 8.80 -5.30 -6.47
N SER A 57 9.42 -4.33 -5.79
CA SER A 57 8.78 -3.62 -4.68
C SER A 57 7.54 -2.84 -5.12
N PHE A 58 7.59 -2.20 -6.29
CA PHE A 58 6.48 -1.44 -6.85
C PHE A 58 5.32 -2.35 -7.25
N LEU A 59 5.61 -3.47 -7.93
CA LEU A 59 4.63 -4.48 -8.31
C LEU A 59 3.94 -5.08 -7.09
N ILE A 60 4.69 -5.42 -6.03
CA ILE A 60 4.10 -5.95 -4.80
C ILE A 60 3.22 -4.89 -4.12
N GLY A 61 3.66 -3.63 -4.09
CA GLY A 61 2.84 -2.53 -3.60
C GLY A 61 1.50 -2.39 -4.35
N ILE A 62 1.53 -2.49 -5.69
CA ILE A 62 0.32 -2.47 -6.52
C ILE A 62 -0.59 -3.68 -6.23
N LEU A 63 -0.02 -4.89 -6.15
CA LEU A 63 -0.79 -6.11 -5.88
C LEU A 63 -1.49 -6.06 -4.52
N LEU A 64 -0.78 -5.60 -3.48
CA LEU A 64 -1.35 -5.41 -2.15
C LEU A 64 -2.41 -4.31 -2.13
N GLY A 65 -2.15 -3.17 -2.79
CA GLY A 65 -3.11 -2.07 -2.90
C GLY A 65 -4.41 -2.50 -3.59
N ASN A 66 -4.29 -3.27 -4.68
CA ASN A 66 -5.44 -3.77 -5.43
C ASN A 66 -6.23 -4.80 -4.62
N PHE A 67 -5.54 -5.69 -3.89
CA PHE A 67 -6.20 -6.66 -3.00
C PHE A 67 -6.98 -5.99 -1.87
N CYS A 68 -6.41 -4.91 -1.32
CA CYS A 68 -6.98 -4.19 -0.19
C CYS A 68 -8.21 -3.33 -0.57
N TYR A 69 -8.10 -2.56 -1.66
CA TYR A 69 -9.04 -1.48 -1.96
C TYR A 69 -9.84 -1.67 -3.27
N GLY A 70 -9.47 -2.63 -4.11
CA GLY A 70 -10.09 -2.83 -5.42
C GLY A 70 -10.13 -1.52 -6.23
N ASP A 71 -11.31 -1.16 -6.74
CA ASP A 71 -11.54 0.08 -7.50
C ASP A 71 -11.21 1.38 -6.74
N GLN A 72 -11.26 1.39 -5.40
CA GLN A 72 -10.94 2.58 -4.61
C GLN A 72 -9.44 2.85 -4.47
N MET A 73 -8.58 1.94 -4.92
CA MET A 73 -7.12 2.10 -4.91
C MET A 73 -6.68 3.41 -5.59
N TRP A 74 -7.39 3.85 -6.62
CA TRP A 74 -7.11 5.09 -7.34
C TRP A 74 -7.17 6.34 -6.46
N HIS A 75 -8.11 6.40 -5.52
CA HIS A 75 -8.23 7.55 -4.61
C HIS A 75 -7.00 7.68 -3.70
N LEU A 76 -6.46 6.55 -3.23
CA LEU A 76 -5.26 6.52 -2.40
C LEU A 76 -4.01 6.87 -3.19
N PHE A 77 -3.90 6.38 -4.43
CA PHE A 77 -2.81 6.79 -5.33
C PHE A 77 -2.86 8.29 -5.59
N LEU A 78 -4.05 8.83 -5.88
CA LEU A 78 -4.22 10.26 -6.10
C LEU A 78 -3.85 11.07 -4.85
N GLN A 79 -4.28 10.64 -3.66
CA GLN A 79 -3.92 11.30 -2.41
C GLN A 79 -2.41 11.30 -2.18
N GLY A 80 -1.75 10.14 -2.33
CA GLY A 80 -0.30 10.03 -2.21
C GLY A 80 0.43 10.89 -3.24
N PHE A 81 -0.07 10.94 -4.47
CA PHE A 81 0.48 11.76 -5.54
C PHE A 81 0.35 13.25 -5.25
N VAL A 82 -0.83 13.71 -4.80
CA VAL A 82 -1.06 15.11 -4.41
C VAL A 82 -0.14 15.51 -3.25
N CYS A 83 0.05 14.64 -2.24
CA CYS A 83 1.02 14.88 -1.18
C CYS A 83 2.45 15.02 -1.72
N TYR A 84 2.85 14.14 -2.64
CA TYR A 84 4.19 14.20 -3.26
C TYR A 84 4.40 15.48 -4.07
N LEU A 85 3.42 15.85 -4.91
CA LEU A 85 3.47 17.11 -5.66
C LEU A 85 3.54 18.31 -4.71
N THR A 86 2.77 18.30 -3.62
CA THR A 86 2.82 19.36 -2.61
C THR A 86 4.23 19.48 -2.03
N LEU A 87 4.90 18.38 -1.69
CA LEU A 87 6.29 18.39 -1.22
C LEU A 87 7.28 18.90 -2.28
N GLN A 88 7.04 18.61 -3.56
CA GLN A 88 7.93 19.00 -4.65
C GLN A 88 7.76 20.48 -5.04
N PHE A 89 6.53 20.98 -5.06
CA PHE A 89 6.22 22.35 -5.50
C PHE A 89 6.18 23.36 -4.36
N CYS A 90 5.97 22.94 -3.11
CA CYS A 90 5.97 23.87 -1.99
C CYS A 90 7.43 24.26 -1.67
N PRO A 91 7.81 25.55 -1.85
CA PRO A 91 9.16 25.98 -1.55
C PRO A 91 9.42 25.77 -0.05
N ARG A 92 10.59 25.22 0.29
CA ARG A 92 11.05 24.93 1.67
C ARG A 92 10.94 26.11 2.65
N LYS A 93 10.65 27.32 2.14
CA LYS A 93 10.45 28.55 2.90
C LYS A 93 9.17 28.58 3.76
N TYR A 94 8.17 27.73 3.46
CA TYR A 94 6.92 27.63 4.25
C TYR A 94 6.80 26.32 5.03
N VAL A 95 7.73 25.38 4.83
CA VAL A 95 7.74 24.08 5.48
C VAL A 95 8.73 24.14 6.63
N HIS A 96 8.25 24.56 7.80
CA HIS A 96 9.00 24.42 9.05
C HIS A 96 9.00 22.93 9.43
N LEU A 97 9.96 22.18 8.90
CA LEU A 97 10.24 20.80 9.32
C LEU A 97 11.26 20.80 10.45
#